data_AF-A0A077M5A4-F1
#
_entry.id   AF-A0A077M5A4-F1
#
_cell.length_a   1.000
_cell.length_b   1.000
_cell.length_c   1.000
_cell.angle_alpha   90.00
_cell.angle_beta   90.00
_cell.angle_gamma   90.00
#
_symmetry.space_group_name_H-M   'P 1'
#
loop_
_entity.id
_entity.type
_entity.pdbx_description
1 polymer ?
#
loop_
_entity_poly.entity_id
_entity_poly.type
_entity_poly.pdbx_seq_one_letter_code
_entity_poly.pdbx_strand_id
1 'polypeptide(L)'
;MHALRAAYYGGIAAALALILLRVTDAVLPGHAAKYIAENTEALVYAALVGLAIDLLRPRGRGRANWAIVAAVAVAELVIGWLLVQAIGTSVSPRIATLNEGFLAAAVVTPFVVLRRPVRWAGAVGLALLTAIVVFNRTDFVTQQAESVVMVALAPLAFDVFDRRSLDPAAPATPALRAGFWVAMIAIPLFFSLLQDRAPSGLLGEFSVFGSRVTEAFFGTLLVLSYCALRPNAPERARRGSEIVG
;
A
#
# COMPACT_ATOMS: atom_id res chain seq x y z
N MET A 1 -11.75 -17.45 -7.46
CA MET A 1 -11.44 -16.02 -7.68
C MET A 1 -12.39 -15.10 -6.94
N HIS A 2 -13.71 -15.31 -7.03
CA HIS A 2 -14.70 -14.51 -6.30
C HIS A 2 -14.55 -14.60 -4.77
N ALA A 3 -14.31 -15.79 -4.21
CA ALA A 3 -14.11 -15.96 -2.76
C ALA A 3 -12.92 -15.17 -2.20
N LEU A 4 -11.75 -15.22 -2.86
CA LEU A 4 -10.56 -14.46 -2.43
C LEU A 4 -10.81 -12.95 -2.49
N ARG A 5 -11.40 -12.46 -3.59
CA ARG A 5 -11.76 -11.04 -3.75
C ARG A 5 -12.76 -10.61 -2.68
N ALA A 6 -13.80 -11.41 -2.45
CA ALA A 6 -14.80 -11.14 -1.43
C ALA A 6 -14.18 -11.13 -0.03
N ALA A 7 -13.28 -12.07 0.28
CA ALA A 7 -12.57 -12.12 1.56
C ALA A 7 -11.65 -10.91 1.73
N TYR A 8 -10.89 -10.52 0.69
CA TYR A 8 -9.98 -9.38 0.73
C TYR A 8 -10.74 -8.05 0.87
N TYR A 9 -11.61 -7.71 -0.07
CA TYR A 9 -12.35 -6.44 -0.05
C TYR A 9 -13.40 -6.40 1.06
N GLY A 10 -14.09 -7.51 1.31
CA GLY A 10 -15.07 -7.63 2.39
C GLY A 10 -14.41 -7.58 3.77
N GLY A 11 -13.24 -8.21 3.93
CA GLY A 11 -12.45 -8.14 5.16
C GLY A 11 -11.95 -6.73 5.44
N ILE A 12 -11.40 -6.04 4.43
CA ILE A 12 -10.99 -4.64 4.55
C ILE A 12 -12.18 -3.74 4.86
N ALA A 13 -13.30 -3.88 4.15
CA ALA A 13 -14.50 -3.09 4.37
C ALA A 13 -15.08 -3.31 5.78
N ALA A 14 -15.12 -4.56 6.25
CA ALA A 14 -15.56 -4.89 7.61
C ALA A 14 -14.61 -4.28 8.66
N ALA A 15 -13.30 -4.38 8.46
CA ALA A 15 -12.31 -3.78 9.35
C ALA A 15 -12.48 -2.25 9.42
N LEU A 16 -12.56 -1.57 8.27
CA LEU A 16 -12.81 -0.13 8.21
C LEU A 16 -14.13 0.26 8.88
N ALA A 17 -15.22 -0.48 8.64
CA ALA A 17 -16.49 -0.23 9.29
C ALA A 17 -16.40 -0.34 10.82
N LEU A 18 -15.74 -1.39 11.35
CA LEU A 18 -15.53 -1.56 12.78
C LEU A 18 -14.74 -0.39 13.39
N ILE A 19 -13.69 0.08 12.71
CA ILE A 19 -12.82 1.16 13.19
C ILE A 19 -13.56 2.51 13.17
N LEU A 20 -14.27 2.80 12.07
CA LEU A 20 -14.99 4.05 11.88
C LEU A 20 -16.22 4.16 12.79
N LEU A 21 -16.92 3.05 13.04
CA LEU A 21 -18.04 2.98 13.97
C LEU A 21 -17.62 2.89 15.45
N ARG A 22 -16.31 2.83 15.75
CA ARG A 22 -15.75 2.70 17.11
C ARG A 22 -16.21 1.44 17.85
N VAL A 23 -16.44 0.36 17.11
CA VAL A 23 -16.90 -0.93 17.67
C VAL A 23 -15.72 -1.86 17.96
N THR A 24 -14.49 -1.48 17.57
CA THR A 24 -13.26 -2.28 17.77
C THR A 24 -13.05 -2.67 19.23
N ASP A 25 -13.25 -1.75 20.17
CA ASP A 25 -12.98 -1.98 21.59
C ASP A 25 -14.00 -2.94 22.23
N ALA A 26 -15.17 -3.09 21.62
CA ALA A 26 -16.22 -4.00 22.07
C ALA A 26 -16.06 -5.43 21.51
N VAL A 27 -15.32 -5.59 20.41
CA VAL A 27 -15.23 -6.87 19.67
C VAL A 27 -13.85 -7.52 19.79
N LEU A 28 -12.81 -6.72 20.02
CA LEU A 28 -11.42 -7.18 20.03
C LEU A 28 -10.76 -6.97 21.40
N PRO A 29 -9.78 -7.82 21.79
CA PRO A 29 -8.96 -7.57 22.96
C PRO A 29 -8.25 -6.20 22.86
N GLY A 30 -8.15 -5.46 23.97
CA GLY A 30 -7.72 -4.05 23.97
C GLY A 30 -6.43 -3.75 23.21
N HIS A 31 -5.41 -4.63 23.28
CA HIS A 31 -4.18 -4.46 22.50
C HIS A 31 -4.40 -4.61 20.99
N ALA A 32 -5.19 -5.60 20.57
CA ALA A 32 -5.50 -5.82 19.15
C ALA A 32 -6.42 -4.71 18.59
N ALA A 33 -7.38 -4.25 19.39
CA ALA A 33 -8.27 -3.15 19.03
C ALA A 33 -7.48 -1.87 18.71
N LYS A 34 -6.49 -1.54 19.56
CA LYS A 34 -5.60 -0.39 19.34
C LYS A 34 -4.84 -0.51 18.03
N TYR A 35 -4.10 -1.61 17.82
CA TYR A 35 -3.30 -1.79 16.61
C TYR A 35 -4.16 -1.75 15.34
N ILE A 36 -5.33 -2.41 15.34
CA ILE A 36 -6.21 -2.39 14.16
C ILE A 36 -6.78 -0.98 13.90
N ALA A 37 -7.13 -0.24 14.96
CA ALA A 37 -7.67 1.11 14.82
C ALA A 37 -6.63 2.14 14.33
N GLU A 38 -5.34 1.87 14.53
CA GLU A 38 -4.19 2.68 14.11
C GLU A 38 -3.60 2.23 12.75
N ASN A 39 -4.35 1.47 11.93
CA ASN A 39 -3.89 1.01 10.61
C ASN A 39 -4.91 1.30 9.50
N THR A 40 -5.65 2.39 9.63
CA THR A 40 -6.77 2.67 8.72
C THR A 40 -6.34 3.11 7.33
N GLU A 41 -5.21 3.79 7.22
CA GLU A 41 -4.70 4.35 5.97
C GLU A 41 -4.14 3.22 5.10
N ALA A 42 -3.42 2.29 5.74
CA ALA A 42 -2.98 1.02 5.17
C ALA A 42 -4.14 0.23 4.53
N LEU A 43 -5.29 0.15 5.21
CA LEU A 43 -6.48 -0.56 4.73
C LEU A 43 -7.10 0.14 3.51
N VAL A 44 -7.25 1.46 3.56
CA VAL A 44 -7.77 2.26 2.43
C VAL A 44 -6.86 2.11 1.22
N TYR A 45 -5.56 2.33 1.39
CA TYR A 45 -4.55 2.17 0.35
C TYR A 45 -4.62 0.77 -0.29
N ALA A 46 -4.66 -0.28 0.54
CA ALA A 46 -4.68 -1.66 0.09
C ALA A 46 -5.95 -1.99 -0.72
N ALA A 47 -7.12 -1.46 -0.32
CA ALA A 47 -8.36 -1.61 -1.07
C ALA A 47 -8.29 -0.91 -2.44
N LEU A 48 -7.88 0.36 -2.47
CA LEU A 48 -7.84 1.17 -3.68
C LEU A 48 -6.84 0.62 -4.72
N VAL A 49 -5.61 0.33 -4.29
CA VAL A 49 -4.59 -0.25 -5.16
C VAL A 49 -4.99 -1.66 -5.62
N GLY A 50 -5.58 -2.47 -4.74
CA GLY A 50 -6.14 -3.77 -5.11
C GLY A 50 -7.20 -3.65 -6.21
N LEU A 51 -8.14 -2.71 -6.07
CA LEU A 51 -9.17 -2.43 -7.08
C LEU A 51 -8.55 -1.97 -8.40
N ALA A 52 -7.53 -1.10 -8.36
CA ALA A 52 -6.80 -0.69 -9.56
C ALA A 52 -6.15 -1.90 -10.29
N ILE A 53 -5.55 -2.82 -9.54
CA ILE A 53 -4.93 -4.05 -10.07
C ILE A 53 -5.97 -5.01 -10.68
N ASP A 54 -7.17 -5.07 -10.11
CA ASP A 54 -8.24 -5.97 -10.57
C ASP A 54 -9.07 -5.40 -11.72
N LEU A 55 -9.34 -4.10 -11.69
CA LEU A 55 -10.31 -3.47 -12.58
C LEU A 55 -9.60 -2.68 -13.68
N LEU A 56 -8.59 -1.88 -13.35
CA LEU A 56 -8.01 -0.94 -14.31
C LEU A 56 -6.88 -1.59 -15.11
N ARG A 57 -6.02 -2.38 -14.45
CA ARG A 57 -4.88 -3.04 -15.09
C ARG A 57 -5.28 -4.01 -16.22
N PRO A 58 -6.32 -4.87 -16.09
CA PRO A 58 -6.68 -5.82 -17.16
C PRO A 58 -7.27 -5.18 -18.42
N ARG A 59 -7.79 -3.94 -18.33
CA ARG A 59 -8.43 -3.23 -19.45
C ARG A 59 -7.45 -2.77 -20.54
N GLY A 60 -6.14 -2.93 -20.34
CA GLY A 60 -5.13 -2.63 -21.35
C GLY A 60 -4.82 -1.14 -21.47
N ARG A 61 -4.42 -0.68 -22.68
CA ARG A 61 -3.81 0.65 -22.90
C ARG A 61 -4.64 1.61 -23.73
N GLY A 62 -5.89 1.30 -23.97
CA GLY A 62 -6.75 2.19 -24.74
C GLY A 62 -6.79 3.57 -24.10
N ARG A 63 -6.88 4.62 -24.92
CA ARG A 63 -7.04 6.01 -24.45
C ARG A 63 -8.20 6.13 -23.46
N ALA A 64 -9.28 5.40 -23.69
CA ALA A 64 -10.42 5.31 -22.77
C ALA A 64 -10.03 4.73 -21.39
N ASN A 65 -9.17 3.70 -21.33
CA ASN A 65 -8.72 3.16 -20.05
C ASN A 65 -7.84 4.17 -19.30
N TRP A 66 -6.94 4.86 -19.99
CA TRP A 66 -6.14 5.93 -19.38
C TRP A 66 -6.98 7.10 -18.89
N ALA A 67 -8.06 7.45 -19.58
CA ALA A 67 -9.01 8.45 -19.10
C ALA A 67 -9.69 8.00 -17.79
N ILE A 68 -10.08 6.72 -17.68
CA ILE A 68 -10.63 6.15 -16.44
C ILE A 68 -9.59 6.15 -15.33
N VAL A 69 -8.36 5.72 -15.61
CA VAL A 69 -7.25 5.73 -14.64
C VAL A 69 -6.97 7.14 -14.12
N ALA A 70 -6.92 8.12 -15.02
CA ALA A 70 -6.74 9.52 -14.65
C ALA A 70 -7.92 10.03 -13.81
N ALA A 71 -9.16 9.70 -14.17
CA ALA A 71 -10.33 10.09 -13.40
C ALA A 71 -10.33 9.47 -11.99
N VAL A 72 -9.96 8.19 -11.85
CA VAL A 72 -9.83 7.53 -10.55
C VAL A 72 -8.72 8.16 -9.73
N ALA A 73 -7.53 8.37 -10.31
CA ALA A 73 -6.41 9.00 -9.62
C ALA A 73 -6.74 10.43 -9.16
N VAL A 74 -7.44 11.21 -9.98
CA VAL A 74 -7.91 12.56 -9.61
C VAL A 74 -8.96 12.48 -8.50
N ALA A 75 -9.89 11.53 -8.55
CA ALA A 75 -10.87 11.35 -7.47
C ALA A 75 -10.18 10.97 -6.14
N GLU A 76 -9.22 10.05 -6.17
CA GLU A 76 -8.40 9.67 -5.01
C GLU A 76 -7.65 10.88 -4.46
N LEU A 77 -7.02 11.69 -5.33
CA LEU A 77 -6.32 12.91 -4.94
C LEU A 77 -7.25 13.94 -4.29
N VAL A 78 -8.41 14.19 -4.90
CA VAL A 78 -9.40 15.16 -4.40
C VAL A 78 -9.95 14.71 -3.05
N ILE A 79 -10.30 13.43 -2.90
CA ILE A 79 -10.78 12.89 -1.62
C ILE A 79 -9.69 13.01 -0.56
N GLY A 80 -8.46 12.58 -0.85
CA GLY A 80 -7.32 12.70 0.06
C GLY A 80 -7.08 14.15 0.48
N TRP A 81 -7.09 15.08 -0.48
CA TRP A 81 -6.95 16.51 -0.21
C TRP A 81 -8.08 17.06 0.67
N LEU A 82 -9.34 16.74 0.38
CA LEU A 82 -10.48 17.16 1.19
C LEU A 82 -10.39 16.64 2.63
N LEU A 83 -9.88 15.42 2.82
CA LEU A 83 -9.65 14.85 4.15
C LEU A 83 -8.53 15.57 4.90
N VAL A 84 -7.43 15.97 4.24
CA VAL A 84 -6.41 16.85 4.83
C VAL A 84 -7.04 18.15 5.32
N GLN A 85 -7.87 18.79 4.49
CA GLN A 85 -8.54 20.04 4.86
C GLN A 85 -9.56 19.86 6.01
N ALA A 86 -10.02 18.64 6.26
CA ALA A 86 -10.91 18.33 7.36
C ALA A 86 -10.19 18.14 8.71
N ILE A 87 -8.85 18.07 8.72
CA ILE A 87 -8.07 17.98 9.96
C ILE A 87 -8.31 19.23 10.81
N GLY A 88 -8.68 19.04 12.08
CA GLY A 88 -8.99 20.14 13.01
C GLY A 88 -10.41 20.70 12.88
N THR A 89 -11.26 20.11 12.03
CA THR A 89 -12.68 20.46 11.92
C THR A 89 -13.58 19.56 12.78
N SER A 90 -14.90 19.63 12.60
CA SER A 90 -15.87 18.76 13.27
C SER A 90 -15.86 17.30 12.75
N VAL A 91 -15.12 17.00 11.69
CA VAL A 91 -14.95 15.64 11.17
C VAL A 91 -14.13 14.82 12.17
N SER A 92 -14.55 13.57 12.40
CA SER A 92 -13.82 12.64 13.28
C SER A 92 -12.36 12.51 12.83
N PRO A 93 -11.36 12.65 13.74
CA PRO A 93 -9.95 12.51 13.39
C PRO A 93 -9.63 11.21 12.63
N ARG A 94 -10.28 10.09 12.99
CA ARG A 94 -10.12 8.78 12.32
C ARG A 94 -10.57 8.77 10.86
N ILE A 95 -11.46 9.69 10.47
CA ILE A 95 -11.89 9.84 9.08
C ILE A 95 -10.89 10.76 8.37
N ALA A 96 -10.49 11.86 9.01
CA ALA A 96 -9.56 12.81 8.44
C ALA A 96 -8.18 12.18 8.13
N THR A 97 -7.69 11.28 8.99
CA THR A 97 -6.42 10.56 8.80
C THR A 97 -6.43 9.60 7.61
N LEU A 98 -7.61 9.19 7.10
CA LEU A 98 -7.66 8.36 5.88
C LEU A 98 -7.02 9.05 4.65
N ASN A 99 -6.68 10.33 4.74
CA ASN A 99 -6.07 11.12 3.67
C ASN A 99 -4.83 10.47 3.06
N GLU A 100 -3.87 9.95 3.85
CA GLU A 100 -2.60 9.51 3.25
C GLU A 100 -2.79 8.25 2.39
N GLY A 101 -3.69 7.34 2.80
CA GLY A 101 -4.06 6.17 2.00
C GLY A 101 -4.63 6.56 0.63
N PHE A 102 -5.50 7.59 0.58
CA PHE A 102 -6.03 8.15 -0.67
C PHE A 102 -4.96 8.86 -1.51
N LEU A 103 -4.12 9.69 -0.87
CA LEU A 103 -3.05 10.43 -1.56
C LEU A 103 -2.00 9.48 -2.15
N ALA A 104 -1.64 8.42 -1.44
CA ALA A 104 -0.77 7.38 -1.95
C ALA A 104 -1.40 6.63 -3.13
N ALA A 105 -2.67 6.23 -2.97
CA ALA A 105 -3.41 5.55 -4.04
C ALA A 105 -3.48 6.38 -5.32
N ALA A 106 -3.71 7.70 -5.21
CA ALA A 106 -3.74 8.60 -6.37
C ALA A 106 -2.48 8.52 -7.25
N VAL A 107 -1.32 8.25 -6.65
CA VAL A 107 -0.04 8.09 -7.37
C VAL A 107 0.21 6.63 -7.75
N VAL A 108 -0.13 5.67 -6.89
CA VAL A 108 0.15 4.25 -7.11
C VAL A 108 -0.83 3.62 -8.12
N THR A 109 -2.08 4.06 -8.16
CA THR A 109 -3.11 3.63 -9.13
C THR A 109 -2.63 3.74 -10.59
N PRO A 110 -2.18 4.91 -11.08
CA PRO A 110 -1.66 4.99 -12.44
C PRO A 110 -0.37 4.17 -12.61
N PHE A 111 0.47 4.10 -11.58
CA PHE A 111 1.69 3.31 -11.61
C PHE A 111 1.43 1.81 -11.82
N VAL A 112 0.48 1.20 -11.11
CA VAL A 112 0.20 -0.26 -11.21
C VAL A 112 -0.42 -0.67 -12.56
N VAL A 113 -0.96 0.30 -13.31
CA VAL A 113 -1.54 0.10 -14.65
C VAL A 113 -0.48 0.19 -15.77
N LEU A 114 0.73 0.71 -15.49
CA LEU A 114 1.79 0.84 -16.49
C LEU A 114 2.21 -0.51 -17.11
N ARG A 115 2.69 -0.46 -18.35
CA ARG A 115 3.34 -1.63 -18.98
C ARG A 115 4.60 -1.97 -18.20
N ARG A 116 4.70 -3.22 -17.75
CA ARG A 116 5.94 -3.79 -17.24
C ARG A 116 6.81 -4.37 -18.38
N PRO A 117 8.15 -4.30 -18.26
CA PRO A 117 8.89 -3.74 -17.13
C PRO A 117 9.00 -2.21 -17.17
N VAL A 118 8.93 -1.55 -16.00
CA VAL A 118 9.26 -0.12 -15.87
C VAL A 118 10.70 0.01 -15.43
N ARG A 119 11.62 0.21 -16.39
CA ARG A 119 13.08 0.12 -16.19
C ARG A 119 13.63 1.08 -15.12
N TRP A 120 12.99 2.22 -14.94
CA TRP A 120 13.41 3.26 -13.99
C TRP A 120 12.69 3.17 -12.64
N ALA A 121 11.74 2.25 -12.47
CA ALA A 121 10.92 2.18 -11.26
C ALA A 121 11.79 2.01 -10.00
N GLY A 122 12.76 1.09 -10.01
CA GLY A 122 13.68 0.90 -8.89
C GLY A 122 14.48 2.15 -8.53
N ALA A 123 14.98 2.87 -9.54
CA ALA A 123 15.73 4.11 -9.34
C ALA A 123 14.84 5.21 -8.76
N VAL A 124 13.59 5.34 -9.25
CA VAL A 124 12.62 6.31 -8.71
C VAL A 124 12.22 5.95 -7.29
N GLY A 125 11.94 4.68 -6.98
CA GLY A 125 11.64 4.24 -5.63
C GLY A 125 12.77 4.54 -4.65
N LEU A 126 14.02 4.24 -5.05
CA LEU A 126 15.20 4.53 -4.24
C LEU A 126 15.43 6.04 -4.08
N ALA A 127 15.24 6.83 -5.15
CA ALA A 127 15.36 8.29 -5.09
C ALA A 127 14.31 8.89 -4.15
N LEU A 128 13.07 8.39 -4.18
CA LEU A 128 12.01 8.81 -3.27
C LEU A 128 12.34 8.44 -1.82
N LEU A 129 12.78 7.21 -1.53
CA LEU A 129 13.23 6.83 -0.18
C LEU A 129 14.39 7.71 0.31
N THR A 130 15.35 8.00 -0.57
CA THR A 130 16.48 8.88 -0.24
C THR A 130 15.99 10.30 0.07
N ALA A 131 15.09 10.84 -0.75
CA ALA A 131 14.49 12.15 -0.51
C ALA A 131 13.72 12.18 0.82
N ILE A 132 12.96 11.14 1.14
CA ILE A 132 12.23 11.02 2.42
C ILE A 132 13.21 11.08 3.59
N VAL A 133 14.34 10.36 3.52
CA VAL A 133 15.36 10.38 4.59
C VAL A 133 16.02 11.76 4.70
N VAL A 134 16.39 12.38 3.58
CA VAL A 134 17.09 13.69 3.55
C VAL A 134 16.17 14.82 4.01
N PHE A 135 14.90 14.78 3.64
CA PHE A 135 13.91 15.82 3.93
C PHE A 135 12.97 15.43 5.09
N ASN A 136 13.35 14.45 5.93
CA ASN A 136 12.50 13.92 7.01
C ASN A 136 12.07 14.96 8.06
N ARG A 137 12.78 16.09 8.14
CA ARG A 137 12.50 17.23 9.03
C ARG A 137 11.60 18.32 8.42
N THR A 138 11.13 18.14 7.18
CA THR A 138 10.19 19.07 6.56
C THR A 138 8.76 18.74 6.97
N ASP A 139 7.93 19.76 7.21
CA ASP A 139 6.53 19.56 7.60
C ASP A 139 5.79 18.66 6.62
N PHE A 140 6.05 18.82 5.31
CA PHE A 140 5.44 17.99 4.28
C PHE A 140 5.77 16.50 4.47
N VAL A 141 7.06 16.14 4.56
CA VAL A 141 7.45 14.72 4.71
C VAL A 141 7.03 14.16 6.06
N THR A 142 7.08 14.97 7.13
CA THR A 142 6.68 14.53 8.47
C THR A 142 5.16 14.34 8.61
N GLN A 143 4.34 15.16 7.93
CA GLN A 143 2.87 15.10 7.96
C GLN A 143 2.27 14.18 6.91
N GLN A 144 3.06 13.70 5.94
CA GLN A 144 2.61 12.81 4.86
C GLN A 144 3.51 11.57 4.77
N ALA A 145 4.11 11.18 5.90
CA ALA A 145 5.18 10.20 5.94
C ALA A 145 4.72 8.83 5.40
N GLU A 146 3.49 8.42 5.71
CA GLU A 146 2.94 7.14 5.27
C GLU A 146 2.69 7.17 3.77
N SER A 147 2.02 8.21 3.26
CA SER A 147 1.73 8.29 1.83
C SER A 147 3.00 8.30 0.98
N VAL A 148 4.00 9.10 1.35
CA VAL A 148 5.24 9.18 0.57
C VAL A 148 6.02 7.87 0.62
N VAL A 149 6.01 7.16 1.75
CA VAL A 149 6.64 5.83 1.85
C VAL A 149 5.85 4.78 1.07
N MET A 150 4.51 4.77 1.09
CA MET A 150 3.70 3.87 0.25
C MET A 150 4.00 4.08 -1.24
N VAL A 151 4.10 5.34 -1.67
CA VAL A 151 4.47 5.69 -3.05
C VAL A 151 5.88 5.24 -3.40
N ALA A 152 6.84 5.39 -2.49
CA ALA A 152 8.23 4.96 -2.70
C ALA A 152 8.37 3.42 -2.69
N LEU A 153 7.59 2.73 -1.86
CA LEU A 153 7.60 1.26 -1.76
C LEU A 153 6.96 0.60 -2.97
N ALA A 154 5.91 1.17 -3.58
CA ALA A 154 5.24 0.57 -4.73
C ALA A 154 6.20 0.16 -5.88
N PRO A 155 7.08 1.03 -6.40
CA PRO A 155 8.00 0.63 -7.46
C PRO A 155 9.08 -0.36 -7.02
N LEU A 156 9.52 -0.30 -5.76
CA LEU A 156 10.45 -1.29 -5.22
C LEU A 156 9.78 -2.65 -5.11
N ALA A 157 8.58 -2.69 -4.55
CA ALA A 157 7.77 -3.89 -4.40
C ALA A 157 7.48 -4.54 -5.75
N PHE A 158 6.95 -3.79 -6.72
CA PHE A 158 6.40 -4.37 -7.95
C PHE A 158 7.37 -4.45 -9.15
N ASP A 159 8.50 -3.75 -9.15
CA ASP A 159 9.47 -3.79 -10.26
C ASP A 159 10.88 -4.26 -9.83
N VAL A 160 11.19 -4.31 -8.54
CA VAL A 160 12.50 -4.78 -8.05
C VAL A 160 12.36 -6.12 -7.33
N PHE A 161 11.58 -6.18 -6.25
CA PHE A 161 11.61 -7.32 -5.32
C PHE A 161 10.55 -8.40 -5.62
N ASP A 162 9.34 -8.02 -6.01
CA ASP A 162 8.21 -8.93 -6.31
C ASP A 162 7.58 -8.63 -7.68
N ARG A 163 8.43 -8.71 -8.72
CA ARG A 163 8.05 -8.43 -10.11
C ARG A 163 6.87 -9.27 -10.59
N ARG A 164 6.79 -10.52 -10.13
CA ARG A 164 5.75 -11.47 -10.55
C ARG A 164 4.35 -11.09 -10.09
N SER A 165 4.24 -10.25 -9.06
CA SER A 165 2.95 -9.74 -8.58
C SER A 165 2.22 -8.90 -9.65
N LEU A 166 2.96 -8.11 -10.44
CA LEU A 166 2.40 -7.32 -11.55
C LEU A 166 2.91 -7.72 -12.93
N ASP A 167 3.82 -8.67 -13.06
CA ASP A 167 4.31 -9.20 -14.32
C ASP A 167 4.55 -10.72 -14.19
N PRO A 168 3.52 -11.56 -14.40
CA PRO A 168 3.66 -13.01 -14.25
C PRO A 168 4.74 -13.64 -15.14
N ALA A 169 5.16 -12.96 -16.22
CA ALA A 169 6.21 -13.42 -17.12
C ALA A 169 7.63 -13.04 -16.64
N ALA A 170 7.76 -12.20 -15.62
CA ALA A 170 9.05 -11.78 -15.10
C ALA A 170 9.85 -12.97 -14.51
N PRO A 171 11.20 -12.92 -14.59
CA PRO A 171 12.05 -13.90 -13.93
C PRO A 171 11.75 -14.01 -12.42
N ALA A 172 11.81 -15.23 -11.89
CA ALA A 172 11.65 -15.44 -10.45
C ALA A 172 12.95 -15.07 -9.72
N THR A 173 12.82 -14.34 -8.62
CA THR A 173 13.92 -14.06 -7.69
C THR A 173 13.45 -14.37 -6.26
N PRO A 174 13.30 -15.66 -5.90
CA PRO A 174 12.65 -16.06 -4.65
C PRO A 174 13.37 -15.50 -3.42
N ALA A 175 14.71 -15.43 -3.44
CA ALA A 175 15.50 -14.86 -2.36
C ALA A 175 15.24 -13.36 -2.16
N LEU A 176 15.22 -12.57 -3.25
CA LEU A 176 14.93 -11.13 -3.18
C LEU A 176 13.50 -10.88 -2.71
N ARG A 177 12.55 -11.66 -3.22
CA ARG A 177 11.15 -11.59 -2.80
C ARG A 177 11.01 -11.91 -1.31
N ALA A 178 11.56 -13.05 -0.86
CA ALA A 178 11.51 -13.44 0.54
C ALA A 178 12.17 -12.41 1.45
N GLY A 179 13.36 -11.91 1.08
CA GLY A 179 14.06 -10.88 1.84
C GLY A 179 13.25 -9.60 1.96
N PHE A 180 12.59 -9.16 0.88
CA PHE A 180 11.71 -7.99 0.91
C PHE A 180 10.46 -8.20 1.77
N TRP A 181 9.81 -9.36 1.67
CA TRP A 181 8.65 -9.70 2.51
C TRP A 181 9.02 -9.75 4.00
N VAL A 182 10.18 -10.33 4.32
CA VAL A 182 10.72 -10.29 5.68
C VAL A 182 11.00 -8.85 6.10
N ALA A 183 11.59 -8.02 5.24
CA ALA A 183 11.82 -6.61 5.55
C ALA A 183 10.52 -5.83 5.81
N MET A 184 9.43 -6.12 5.08
CA MET A 184 8.12 -5.51 5.29
C MET A 184 7.52 -5.79 6.68
N ILE A 185 7.98 -6.86 7.36
CA ILE A 185 7.54 -7.22 8.70
C ILE A 185 8.58 -6.79 9.74
N ALA A 186 9.86 -7.06 9.47
CA ALA A 186 10.94 -6.85 10.42
C ALA A 186 11.23 -5.37 10.67
N ILE A 187 11.15 -4.51 9.65
CA ILE A 187 11.39 -3.07 9.80
C ILE A 187 10.35 -2.40 10.70
N PRO A 188 9.03 -2.52 10.46
CA PRO A 188 8.04 -1.92 11.36
C PRO A 188 8.13 -2.50 12.78
N LEU A 189 8.32 -3.82 12.91
CA LEU A 189 8.51 -4.46 14.22
C LEU A 189 9.72 -3.91 14.97
N PHE A 190 10.85 -3.74 14.27
CA PHE A 190 12.06 -3.15 14.84
C PHE A 190 11.80 -1.74 15.37
N PHE A 191 11.10 -0.89 14.61
CA PHE A 191 10.79 0.46 15.04
C PHE A 191 9.77 0.51 16.19
N SER A 192 8.78 -0.38 16.22
CA SER A 192 7.87 -0.51 17.37
C SER A 192 8.62 -0.89 18.64
N LEU A 193 9.53 -1.88 18.58
CA LEU A 193 10.35 -2.30 19.73
C LEU A 193 11.33 -1.21 20.18
N LEU A 194 11.87 -0.45 19.23
CA LEU A 194 12.78 0.64 19.51
C LEU A 194 12.07 1.82 20.20
N GLN A 195 10.82 2.10 19.80
CA GLN A 195 10.00 3.17 20.39
C GLN A 195 9.75 2.94 21.88
N ASP A 196 9.51 1.70 22.31
CA ASP A 196 9.33 1.32 23.72
C ASP A 196 10.56 1.61 24.60
N ARG A 197 11.74 1.76 23.99
CA ARG A 197 13.01 2.04 24.69
C ARG A 197 13.27 3.54 24.87
N ALA A 198 12.43 4.40 24.32
CA ALA A 198 12.56 5.87 24.36
C ALA A 198 14.00 6.38 24.08
N PRO A 199 14.65 5.96 22.96
CA PRO A 199 16.00 6.41 22.64
C PRO A 199 16.03 7.92 22.40
N SER A 200 17.16 8.55 22.72
CA SER A 200 17.38 10.00 22.55
C SER A 200 18.30 10.31 21.36
N GLY A 201 18.36 11.58 20.98
CA GLY A 201 19.18 12.06 19.86
C GLY A 201 18.71 11.53 18.51
N LEU A 202 19.66 11.31 17.58
CA LEU A 202 19.37 10.84 16.22
C LEU A 202 18.59 9.51 16.21
N LEU A 203 18.93 8.59 17.12
CA LEU A 203 18.24 7.30 17.19
C LEU A 203 16.77 7.47 17.62
N GLY A 204 16.49 8.43 18.51
CA GLY A 204 15.13 8.85 18.85
C GLY A 204 14.35 9.39 17.67
N GLU A 205 14.95 10.32 16.91
CA GLU A 205 14.35 10.87 15.69
C GLU A 205 14.04 9.78 14.65
N PHE A 206 14.99 8.87 14.41
CA PHE A 206 14.77 7.72 13.52
C PHE A 206 13.68 6.79 14.03
N SER A 207 13.61 6.55 15.34
CA SER A 207 12.57 5.71 15.92
C SER A 207 11.18 6.31 15.75
N VAL A 208 11.02 7.61 15.99
CA VAL A 208 9.74 8.32 15.84
C VAL A 208 9.32 8.39 14.37
N PHE A 209 10.26 8.66 13.47
CA PHE A 209 9.96 8.64 12.04
C PHE A 209 9.62 7.22 11.56
N GLY A 210 10.38 6.23 11.99
CA GLY A 210 10.17 4.81 11.65
C GLY A 210 8.81 4.28 12.12
N SER A 211 8.37 4.65 13.33
CA SER A 211 7.05 4.27 13.82
C SER A 211 5.92 4.88 12.99
N ARG A 212 6.09 6.14 12.55
CA ARG A 212 5.12 6.87 11.70
C ARG A 212 4.96 6.32 10.30
N VAL A 213 5.86 5.46 9.82
CA VAL A 213 5.75 4.90 8.45
C VAL A 213 5.28 3.46 8.46
N THR A 214 4.90 2.93 9.64
CA THR A 214 4.52 1.53 9.84
C THR A 214 3.31 1.12 9.00
N GLU A 215 2.29 1.96 8.90
CA GLU A 215 1.12 1.71 8.04
C GLU A 215 1.51 1.53 6.58
N ALA A 216 2.53 2.25 6.08
CA ALA A 216 2.98 2.12 4.70
C ALA A 216 3.52 0.72 4.38
N PHE A 217 4.21 0.11 5.35
CA PHE A 217 4.67 -1.28 5.24
C PHE A 217 3.49 -2.25 5.26
N PHE A 218 2.53 -2.08 6.18
CA PHE A 218 1.35 -2.92 6.26
C PHE A 218 0.46 -2.83 5.02
N GLY A 219 0.18 -1.62 4.54
CA GLY A 219 -0.62 -1.39 3.33
C GLY A 219 0.03 -2.04 2.11
N THR A 220 1.34 -1.87 1.94
CA THR A 220 2.09 -2.52 0.84
C THR A 220 2.09 -4.04 0.99
N LEU A 221 2.29 -4.57 2.20
CA LEU A 221 2.26 -6.00 2.48
C LEU A 221 0.88 -6.62 2.20
N LEU A 222 -0.22 -5.92 2.52
CA LEU A 222 -1.58 -6.36 2.21
C LEU A 222 -1.79 -6.48 0.70
N VAL A 223 -1.37 -5.49 -0.08
CA VAL A 223 -1.46 -5.54 -1.55
C VAL A 223 -0.60 -6.68 -2.12
N LEU A 224 0.62 -6.87 -1.63
CA LEU A 224 1.49 -7.96 -2.04
C LEU A 224 0.91 -9.34 -1.69
N SER A 225 0.34 -9.47 -0.49
CA SER A 225 -0.34 -10.69 -0.05
C SER A 225 -1.53 -11.01 -0.94
N TYR A 226 -2.33 -10.00 -1.26
CA TYR A 226 -3.42 -10.14 -2.21
C TYR A 226 -2.94 -10.62 -3.59
N CYS A 227 -1.89 -10.00 -4.12
CA CYS A 227 -1.31 -10.36 -5.41
C CYS A 227 -0.71 -11.77 -5.41
N ALA A 228 -0.08 -12.19 -4.31
CA ALA A 228 0.51 -13.52 -4.16
C ALA A 228 -0.53 -14.64 -4.11
N LEU A 229 -1.68 -14.39 -3.47
CA LEU A 229 -2.78 -15.35 -3.36
C LEU A 229 -3.68 -15.36 -4.61
N ARG A 230 -3.63 -14.28 -5.40
CA ARG A 230 -4.39 -14.17 -6.64
C ARG A 230 -3.86 -15.18 -7.67
N PRO A 231 -4.72 -16.01 -8.27
CA PRO A 231 -4.29 -16.91 -9.34
C PRO A 231 -3.74 -16.13 -10.53
N ASN A 232 -2.50 -16.43 -10.93
CA ASN A 232 -1.93 -15.91 -12.17
C ASN A 232 -2.67 -16.57 -13.35
N ALA A 233 -3.37 -15.77 -14.15
CA ALA A 233 -4.10 -16.21 -15.34
C ALA A 233 -3.29 -16.97 -16.44
N PRO A 234 -1.94 -17.01 -16.53
CA PRO A 234 -1.27 -17.67 -17.65
C PRO A 234 -1.32 -19.22 -17.66
N GLU A 235 -1.55 -19.90 -16.54
CA GLU A 235 -1.47 -21.37 -16.52
C GLU A 235 -2.63 -22.09 -17.22
N ARG A 236 -3.80 -21.44 -17.34
CA ARG A 236 -4.95 -22.05 -18.03
C ARG A 236 -4.80 -22.02 -19.56
N ALA A 237 -4.07 -21.06 -20.11
CA ALA A 237 -3.85 -20.97 -21.55
C ALA A 237 -2.81 -21.99 -22.05
N ARG A 238 -1.77 -22.28 -21.27
CA ARG A 238 -0.74 -23.29 -21.65
C ARG A 238 -1.23 -24.74 -21.54
N ARG A 239 -2.02 -25.08 -20.52
CA ARG A 239 -2.60 -26.44 -20.42
C ARG A 239 -3.66 -26.73 -21.48
N GLY A 240 -4.31 -25.71 -22.04
CA GLY A 240 -5.27 -25.88 -23.12
C GLY A 240 -4.63 -26.16 -24.49
N SER A 241 -3.40 -25.68 -24.73
CA SER A 241 -2.67 -25.90 -25.98
C SER A 241 -1.90 -27.21 -26.03
N GLU A 242 -1.62 -27.86 -24.89
CA GLU A 242 -0.91 -29.15 -24.83
C GLU A 242 -1.84 -30.36 -24.97
N ILE A 243 -3.17 -30.18 -24.92
CA ILE A 243 -4.17 -31.27 -25.01
C ILE A 243 -4.65 -31.46 -26.47
N VAL A 244 -4.24 -30.61 -27.40
CA VAL A 244 -4.65 -30.65 -28.82
C VAL A 244 -3.46 -30.92 -29.76
N GLY A 245 -2.39 -31.51 -29.24
CA GLY A 245 -1.18 -31.90 -30.00
C GLY A 245 -1.06 -33.40 -30.17
#